data_AF-A0A925J3B9-F1
#
_entry.id   AF-A0A925J3B9-F1
#
_cell.length_a   1.000
_cell.length_b   1.000
_cell.length_c   1.000
_cell.angle_alpha   90.00
_cell.angle_beta   90.00
_cell.angle_gamma   90.00
#
_symmetry.space_group_name_H-M   'P 1'
#
loop_
_entity.id
_entity.type
_entity.pdbx_description
1 polymer ?
#
loop_
_entity_poly.entity_id
_entity_poly.type
_entity_poly.pdbx_seq_one_letter_code
_entity_poly.pdbx_strand_id
1 'polypeptide(L)'
;MANVFAFEGVVPVVHESAFIHPNATVTGHVVIGRDVYIGPGAAIRGDWGAIEIHDGCNVQENCTIHMFPGVTVVLEEAAHIGHGAIVHGARIGRNALIGMNAVVMDNAVVGAGCVVGALCFVPTGMEIPERKVVVGNPAKIVKDVTDEMLAWKSAGTALYQHLPGALRASLVATEPLRERPADRPSPSGALRPWKDTRPED
;
A
#
# COMPACT_ATOMS: atom_id res chain seq x y z
N MET A 1 8.73 8.18 -18.07
CA MET A 1 7.73 7.10 -18.18
C MET A 1 7.93 6.20 -16.98
N ALA A 2 6.86 5.62 -16.41
CA ALA A 2 6.99 4.63 -15.34
C ALA A 2 7.79 3.41 -15.83
N ASN A 3 8.58 2.80 -14.96
CA ASN A 3 9.40 1.63 -15.30
C ASN A 3 8.50 0.37 -15.27
N VAL A 4 7.71 0.19 -16.32
CA VAL A 4 6.82 -0.97 -16.51
C VAL A 4 7.44 -1.91 -17.54
N PHE A 5 7.66 -3.17 -17.17
CA PHE A 5 8.40 -4.13 -17.97
C PHE A 5 7.59 -5.40 -18.22
N ALA A 6 7.60 -5.86 -19.47
CA ALA A 6 7.18 -7.21 -19.79
C ALA A 6 8.26 -8.23 -19.36
N PHE A 7 7.84 -9.41 -18.91
CA PHE A 7 8.72 -10.53 -18.60
C PHE A 7 8.18 -11.80 -19.24
N GLU A 8 9.01 -12.51 -20.00
CA GLU A 8 8.63 -13.73 -20.74
C GLU A 8 7.36 -13.57 -21.59
N GLY A 9 7.17 -12.39 -22.19
CA GLY A 9 6.00 -12.06 -23.01
C GLY A 9 4.74 -11.66 -22.22
N VAL A 10 4.76 -11.70 -20.89
CA VAL A 10 3.67 -11.26 -20.03
C VAL A 10 3.82 -9.77 -19.72
N VAL A 11 2.81 -8.99 -20.10
CA VAL A 11 2.75 -7.53 -19.92
C VAL A 11 1.84 -7.21 -18.73
N PRO A 12 2.25 -6.33 -17.80
CA PRO A 12 1.36 -5.85 -16.74
C PRO A 12 0.07 -5.22 -17.28
N VAL A 13 -1.06 -5.51 -16.64
CA VAL A 13 -2.36 -4.92 -16.95
C VAL A 13 -2.67 -3.85 -15.91
N VAL A 14 -2.81 -2.60 -16.34
CA VAL A 14 -2.98 -1.46 -15.43
C VAL A 14 -4.19 -0.65 -15.87
N HIS A 15 -5.12 -0.41 -14.95
CA HIS A 15 -6.26 0.45 -15.22
C HIS A 15 -5.83 1.91 -15.46
N GLU A 16 -6.49 2.61 -16.38
CA GLU A 16 -6.14 4.00 -16.77
C GLU A 16 -6.22 5.01 -15.62
N SER A 17 -7.06 4.73 -14.62
CA SER A 17 -7.22 5.58 -13.44
C SER A 17 -6.22 5.27 -12.31
N ALA A 18 -5.40 4.22 -12.44
CA ALA A 18 -4.27 4.00 -11.54
C ALA A 18 -3.16 5.02 -11.81
N PHE A 19 -2.24 5.14 -10.85
CA PHE A 19 -1.03 5.95 -11.00
C PHE A 19 0.19 5.16 -10.54
N ILE A 20 1.14 4.99 -11.46
CA ILE A 20 2.46 4.42 -11.18
C ILE A 20 3.47 5.55 -11.22
N HIS A 21 4.10 5.85 -10.09
CA HIS A 21 5.11 6.89 -10.04
C HIS A 21 6.28 6.57 -11.01
N PRO A 22 6.87 7.56 -11.71
CA PRO A 22 7.96 7.32 -12.66
C PRO A 22 9.17 6.56 -12.11
N ASN A 23 9.42 6.68 -10.81
CA ASN A 23 10.49 5.99 -10.08
C ASN A 23 10.07 4.65 -9.45
N ALA A 24 8.87 4.14 -9.71
CA ALA A 24 8.44 2.80 -9.31
C ALA A 24 8.70 1.80 -10.44
N THR A 25 8.81 0.52 -10.10
CA THR A 25 9.03 -0.58 -11.06
C THR A 25 7.94 -1.64 -10.95
N VAL A 26 7.33 -1.99 -12.09
CA VAL A 26 6.31 -3.05 -12.20
C VAL A 26 6.70 -4.02 -13.32
N THR A 27 6.81 -5.31 -13.03
CA THR A 27 7.32 -6.30 -13.97
C THR A 27 6.43 -7.54 -14.06
N GLY A 28 6.14 -7.99 -15.28
CA GLY A 28 5.56 -9.31 -15.54
C GLY A 28 4.06 -9.44 -15.24
N HIS A 29 3.68 -10.55 -14.61
CA HIS A 29 2.28 -10.94 -14.37
C HIS A 29 1.68 -10.15 -13.20
N VAL A 30 1.35 -8.89 -13.47
CA VAL A 30 0.79 -7.96 -12.49
C VAL A 30 -0.50 -7.37 -13.05
N VAL A 31 -1.57 -7.39 -12.26
CA VAL A 31 -2.84 -6.74 -12.55
C VAL A 31 -3.11 -5.65 -11.52
N ILE A 32 -3.36 -4.42 -11.98
CA ILE A 32 -3.59 -3.25 -11.15
C ILE A 32 -4.95 -2.63 -11.48
N GLY A 33 -5.83 -2.59 -10.48
CA GLY A 33 -7.19 -2.07 -10.56
C GLY A 33 -7.31 -0.54 -10.56
N ARG A 34 -8.54 -0.06 -10.42
CA ARG A 34 -8.91 1.35 -10.48
C ARG A 34 -8.38 2.13 -9.28
N ASP A 35 -7.96 3.37 -9.52
CA ASP A 35 -7.62 4.35 -8.48
C ASP A 35 -6.55 3.84 -7.49
N VAL A 36 -5.67 2.97 -7.99
CA VAL A 36 -4.52 2.46 -7.25
C VAL A 36 -3.37 3.45 -7.31
N TYR A 37 -2.74 3.72 -6.17
CA TYR A 37 -1.51 4.50 -6.06
C TYR A 37 -0.29 3.59 -5.87
N ILE A 38 0.71 3.70 -6.74
CA ILE A 38 2.04 3.09 -6.58
C ILE A 38 3.10 4.19 -6.44
N GLY A 39 3.72 4.28 -5.27
CA GLY A 39 4.68 5.33 -4.89
C GLY A 39 6.11 5.12 -5.42
N PRO A 40 6.96 6.17 -5.39
CA PRO A 40 8.34 6.07 -5.84
C PRO A 40 9.13 4.97 -5.13
N GLY A 41 10.00 4.28 -5.87
CA GLY A 41 10.86 3.23 -5.34
C GLY A 41 10.16 1.90 -5.06
N ALA A 42 8.83 1.82 -5.19
CA ALA A 42 8.13 0.56 -5.07
C ALA A 42 8.60 -0.43 -6.16
N ALA A 43 8.86 -1.67 -5.77
CA ALA A 43 9.27 -2.76 -6.65
C ALA A 43 8.23 -3.89 -6.60
N ILE A 44 7.50 -4.07 -7.70
CA ILE A 44 6.39 -5.02 -7.82
C ILE A 44 6.74 -6.00 -8.94
N ARG A 45 7.05 -7.24 -8.59
CA ARG A 45 7.65 -8.20 -9.53
C ARG A 45 6.79 -9.48 -9.60
N GLY A 46 6.04 -9.65 -10.67
CA GLY A 46 5.26 -10.86 -10.98
C GLY A 46 6.01 -11.75 -11.97
N ASP A 47 7.21 -12.20 -11.62
CA ASP A 47 8.04 -13.03 -12.50
C ASP A 47 7.97 -14.54 -12.20
N TRP A 48 7.82 -14.92 -10.93
CA TRP A 48 7.67 -16.32 -10.50
C TRP A 48 6.22 -16.73 -10.22
N GLY A 49 5.32 -15.75 -10.14
CA GLY A 49 3.91 -15.92 -9.84
C GLY A 49 3.12 -14.71 -10.32
N ALA A 50 1.93 -14.52 -9.77
CA ALA A 50 1.05 -13.41 -10.14
C ALA A 50 0.86 -12.42 -8.99
N ILE A 51 0.65 -11.14 -9.31
CA ILE A 51 0.28 -10.11 -8.34
C ILE A 51 -1.03 -9.49 -8.77
N GLU A 52 -2.03 -9.57 -7.91
CA GLU A 52 -3.34 -8.94 -8.10
C GLU A 52 -3.49 -7.79 -7.10
N ILE A 53 -3.56 -6.56 -7.60
CA ILE A 53 -3.78 -5.35 -6.80
C ILE A 53 -5.15 -4.79 -7.16
N HIS A 54 -6.12 -4.97 -6.27
CA HIS A 54 -7.50 -4.58 -6.53
C HIS A 54 -7.72 -3.07 -6.38
N ASP A 55 -8.94 -2.64 -6.70
CA ASP A 55 -9.34 -1.24 -6.72
C ASP A 55 -9.06 -0.50 -5.39
N GLY A 56 -8.63 0.75 -5.53
CA GLY A 56 -8.45 1.69 -4.43
C GLY A 56 -7.33 1.33 -3.45
N CYS A 57 -6.48 0.35 -3.79
CA CYS A 57 -5.29 0.02 -3.02
C CYS A 57 -4.25 1.13 -3.09
N ASN A 58 -3.34 1.15 -2.11
CA ASN A 58 -2.12 1.92 -2.22
C ASN A 58 -0.89 1.09 -1.83
N VAL A 59 0.14 1.17 -2.65
CA VAL A 59 1.48 0.62 -2.41
C VAL A 59 2.41 1.81 -2.33
N GLN A 60 2.79 2.16 -1.11
CA GLN A 60 3.52 3.39 -0.84
C GLN A 60 5.00 3.28 -1.23
N GLU A 61 5.74 4.32 -0.90
CA GLU A 61 7.14 4.48 -1.25
C GLU A 61 7.99 3.30 -0.79
N ASN A 62 8.90 2.84 -1.65
CA ASN A 62 9.87 1.77 -1.37
C ASN A 62 9.27 0.42 -0.92
N CYS A 63 7.98 0.17 -1.12
CA CYS A 63 7.42 -1.17 -0.86
C CYS A 63 8.01 -2.21 -1.80
N THR A 64 8.13 -3.45 -1.34
CA THR A 64 8.54 -4.59 -2.17
C THR A 64 7.44 -5.65 -2.17
N ILE A 65 7.00 -6.06 -3.36
CA ILE A 65 6.00 -7.12 -3.53
C ILE A 65 6.57 -8.21 -4.42
N HIS A 66 6.68 -9.42 -3.88
CA HIS A 66 7.22 -10.59 -4.56
C HIS A 66 6.61 -11.88 -4.00
N MET A 67 7.06 -13.05 -4.46
CA MET A 67 6.51 -14.34 -4.03
C MET A 67 7.47 -15.50 -4.30
N PHE A 68 7.21 -16.65 -3.69
CA PHE A 68 7.73 -17.94 -4.19
C PHE A 68 7.03 -18.36 -5.51
N PRO A 69 7.68 -19.21 -6.32
CA PRO A 69 7.10 -19.72 -7.57
C PRO A 69 5.72 -20.33 -7.41
N GLY A 70 4.81 -19.97 -8.33
CA GLY A 70 3.44 -20.48 -8.37
C GLY A 70 2.47 -19.86 -7.36
N VAL A 71 2.93 -18.93 -6.51
CA VAL A 71 2.07 -18.23 -5.54
C VAL A 71 1.50 -16.96 -6.17
N THR A 72 0.26 -16.62 -5.82
CA THR A 72 -0.37 -15.34 -6.18
C THR A 72 -0.42 -14.44 -4.95
N VAL A 73 0.18 -13.26 -5.03
CA VAL A 73 -0.02 -12.21 -4.04
C VAL A 73 -1.33 -11.50 -4.37
N VAL A 74 -2.20 -11.35 -3.39
CA VAL A 74 -3.48 -10.64 -3.56
C VAL A 74 -3.56 -9.51 -2.56
N LEU A 75 -3.68 -8.29 -3.07
CA LEU A 75 -4.09 -7.12 -2.31
C LEU A 75 -5.55 -6.84 -2.63
N GLU A 76 -6.44 -7.17 -1.70
CA GLU A 76 -7.87 -6.92 -1.88
C GLU A 76 -8.22 -5.43 -1.79
N GLU A 77 -9.44 -5.09 -2.22
CA GLU A 77 -9.92 -3.72 -2.37
C GLU A 77 -9.60 -2.84 -1.15
N ALA A 78 -9.08 -1.64 -1.40
CA ALA A 78 -8.67 -0.67 -0.40
C ALA A 78 -7.57 -1.12 0.59
N ALA A 79 -6.84 -2.21 0.29
CA ALA A 79 -5.64 -2.56 1.04
C ALA A 79 -4.61 -1.42 1.02
N HIS A 80 -3.99 -1.18 2.16
CA HIS A 80 -3.11 -0.05 2.39
C HIS A 80 -1.74 -0.57 2.79
N ILE A 81 -0.77 -0.52 1.88
CA ILE A 81 0.58 -1.03 2.07
C ILE A 81 1.49 0.15 2.38
N GLY A 82 1.80 0.30 3.66
CA GLY A 82 2.55 1.43 4.20
C GLY A 82 4.00 1.48 3.72
N HIS A 83 4.58 2.68 3.74
CA HIS A 83 5.94 2.97 3.27
C HIS A 83 6.97 1.88 3.65
N GLY A 84 7.71 1.36 2.68
CA GLY A 84 8.78 0.39 2.89
C GLY A 84 8.34 -1.01 3.33
N ALA A 85 7.03 -1.30 3.38
CA ALA A 85 6.56 -2.63 3.72
C ALA A 85 6.94 -3.67 2.65
N ILE A 86 7.15 -4.91 3.09
CA ILE A 86 7.43 -6.07 2.25
C ILE A 86 6.25 -7.02 2.32
N VAL A 87 5.67 -7.35 1.17
CA VAL A 87 4.63 -8.38 1.04
C VAL A 87 5.18 -9.49 0.16
N HIS A 88 5.40 -10.66 0.74
CA HIS A 88 5.96 -11.81 0.04
C HIS A 88 4.97 -12.97 0.06
N GLY A 89 4.38 -13.32 -1.09
CA GLY A 89 3.51 -14.51 -1.24
C GLY A 89 2.25 -14.54 -0.35
N ALA A 90 1.72 -13.38 0.05
CA ALA A 90 0.62 -13.28 1.04
C ALA A 90 -0.69 -12.74 0.44
N ARG A 91 -1.79 -12.94 1.17
CA ARG A 91 -3.09 -12.30 0.90
C ARG A 91 -3.38 -11.23 1.93
N ILE A 92 -3.60 -10.00 1.45
CA ILE A 92 -3.96 -8.85 2.27
C ILE A 92 -5.43 -8.53 2.04
N GLY A 93 -6.24 -8.69 3.08
CA GLY A 93 -7.69 -8.56 3.02
C GLY A 93 -8.18 -7.13 2.82
N ARG A 94 -9.44 -7.02 2.39
CA ARG A 94 -10.13 -5.76 2.11
C ARG A 94 -9.92 -4.74 3.21
N ASN A 95 -9.53 -3.53 2.82
CA ASN A 95 -9.36 -2.39 3.72
C ASN A 95 -8.35 -2.63 4.87
N ALA A 96 -7.52 -3.68 4.82
CA ALA A 96 -6.46 -3.88 5.80
C ALA A 96 -5.34 -2.83 5.63
N LEU A 97 -4.65 -2.53 6.72
CA LEU A 97 -3.48 -1.66 6.76
C LEU A 97 -2.25 -2.47 7.16
N ILE A 98 -1.25 -2.49 6.29
CA ILE A 98 0.08 -2.99 6.56
C ILE A 98 0.96 -1.80 6.93
N GLY A 99 1.40 -1.74 8.18
CA GLY A 99 2.18 -0.63 8.71
C GLY A 99 3.52 -0.47 7.98
N MET A 100 4.05 0.76 8.00
CA MET A 100 5.34 1.06 7.37
C MET A 100 6.45 0.12 7.85
N ASN A 101 7.29 -0.33 6.92
CA ASN A 101 8.37 -1.29 7.14
C ASN A 101 7.95 -2.63 7.78
N ALA A 102 6.67 -2.98 7.78
CA ALA A 102 6.25 -4.33 8.17
C ALA A 102 6.64 -5.34 7.09
N VAL A 103 6.85 -6.59 7.50
CA VAL A 103 7.14 -7.71 6.61
C VAL A 103 6.05 -8.76 6.77
N VAL A 104 5.39 -9.12 5.67
CA VAL A 104 4.37 -10.17 5.62
C VAL A 104 4.90 -11.29 4.74
N MET A 105 5.11 -12.46 5.36
CA MET A 105 5.72 -13.63 4.73
C MET A 105 4.70 -14.52 4.01
N ASP A 106 5.23 -15.50 3.27
CA ASP A 106 4.48 -16.37 2.37
C ASP A 106 3.32 -17.09 3.04
N ASN A 107 2.24 -17.27 2.28
CA ASN A 107 1.01 -17.95 2.71
C ASN A 107 0.32 -17.31 3.93
N ALA A 108 0.79 -16.16 4.41
CA ALA A 108 0.08 -15.42 5.44
C ALA A 108 -1.23 -14.85 4.87
N VAL A 109 -2.28 -14.85 5.68
CA VAL A 109 -3.58 -14.29 5.35
C VAL A 109 -3.91 -13.22 6.38
N VAL A 110 -3.94 -11.96 5.95
CA VAL A 110 -4.35 -10.84 6.78
C VAL A 110 -5.82 -10.57 6.52
N GLY A 111 -6.68 -10.77 7.52
CA GLY A 111 -8.13 -10.55 7.40
C GLY A 111 -8.52 -9.10 7.09
N ALA A 112 -9.77 -8.91 6.67
CA ALA A 112 -10.31 -7.60 6.30
C ALA A 112 -10.27 -6.62 7.48
N GLY A 113 -9.97 -5.36 7.19
CA GLY A 113 -9.94 -4.27 8.19
C GLY A 113 -8.90 -4.43 9.30
N CYS A 114 -7.94 -5.35 9.16
CA CYS A 114 -6.82 -5.49 10.10
C CYS A 114 -5.89 -4.28 10.06
N VAL A 115 -5.20 -4.06 11.18
CA VAL A 115 -4.15 -3.05 11.32
C VAL A 115 -2.89 -3.75 11.80
N VAL A 116 -1.97 -4.01 10.88
CA VAL A 116 -0.62 -4.48 11.19
C VAL A 116 0.26 -3.27 11.51
N GLY A 117 0.88 -3.27 12.68
CA GLY A 117 1.71 -2.17 13.14
C GLY A 117 2.98 -1.99 12.30
N ALA A 118 3.56 -0.78 12.37
CA ALA A 118 4.87 -0.53 11.78
C ALA A 118 5.94 -1.49 12.33
N LEU A 119 6.91 -1.87 11.49
CA LEU A 119 8.00 -2.80 11.83
C LEU A 119 7.54 -4.19 12.31
N CYS A 120 6.28 -4.57 12.08
CA CYS A 120 5.75 -5.86 12.45
C CYS A 120 6.25 -6.96 11.50
N PHE A 121 6.54 -8.16 12.02
CA PHE A 121 6.90 -9.34 11.23
C PHE A 121 5.81 -10.39 11.33
N VAL A 122 5.01 -10.55 10.28
CA VAL A 122 3.97 -11.57 10.16
C VAL A 122 4.60 -12.83 9.54
N PRO A 123 4.75 -13.92 10.32
CA PRO A 123 5.44 -15.13 9.85
C PRO A 123 4.64 -15.90 8.80
N THR A 124 5.34 -16.78 8.08
CA THR A 124 4.78 -17.65 7.04
C THR A 124 3.57 -18.42 7.55
N GLY A 125 2.49 -18.43 6.76
CA GLY A 125 1.26 -19.18 7.07
C GLY A 125 0.45 -18.64 8.24
N MET A 126 0.80 -17.47 8.81
CA MET A 126 -0.02 -16.88 9.87
C MET A 126 -1.37 -16.41 9.31
N GLU A 127 -2.45 -16.94 9.87
CA GLU A 127 -3.80 -16.49 9.60
C GLU A 127 -4.24 -15.50 10.68
N ILE A 128 -4.50 -14.26 10.26
CA ILE A 128 -4.99 -13.19 11.13
C ILE A 128 -6.48 -13.00 10.82
N PRO A 129 -7.39 -13.25 11.77
CA PRO A 129 -8.83 -12.99 11.58
C PRO A 129 -9.10 -11.53 11.23
N GLU A 130 -10.29 -11.24 10.72
CA GLU A 130 -10.68 -9.85 10.43
C GLU A 130 -10.61 -8.94 11.67
N ARG A 131 -10.39 -7.64 11.40
CA ARG A 131 -10.44 -6.56 12.38
C ARG A 131 -9.55 -6.78 13.60
N LYS A 132 -8.32 -7.28 13.40
CA LYS A 132 -7.30 -7.39 14.45
C LYS A 132 -6.23 -6.33 14.33
N VAL A 133 -5.79 -5.82 15.48
CA VAL A 133 -4.55 -5.05 15.61
C VAL A 133 -3.43 -6.03 15.92
N VAL A 134 -2.40 -6.03 15.07
CA VAL A 134 -1.29 -6.99 15.12
C VAL A 134 0.03 -6.23 15.19
N VAL A 135 0.89 -6.55 16.15
CA VAL A 135 2.16 -5.84 16.35
C VAL A 135 3.28 -6.80 16.74
N GLY A 136 4.53 -6.32 16.61
CA GLY A 136 5.71 -7.02 17.12
C GLY A 136 6.42 -7.88 16.08
N ASN A 137 7.57 -8.42 16.48
CA ASN A 137 8.39 -9.35 15.72
C ASN A 137 8.84 -10.48 16.67
N PRO A 138 8.27 -11.70 16.56
CA PRO A 138 7.17 -12.09 15.67
C PRO A 138 5.83 -11.43 16.05
N ALA A 139 4.95 -11.31 15.06
CA ALA A 139 3.63 -10.71 15.19
C ALA A 139 2.75 -11.39 16.27
N LYS A 140 2.02 -10.57 17.02
CA LYS A 140 0.98 -10.99 17.97
C LYS A 140 -0.27 -10.13 17.79
N ILE A 141 -1.43 -10.77 17.86
CA ILE A 141 -2.72 -10.08 17.96
C ILE A 141 -2.82 -9.48 19.36
N VAL A 142 -3.04 -8.17 19.45
CA VAL A 142 -3.07 -7.45 20.75
C VAL A 142 -4.44 -6.91 21.12
N LYS A 143 -5.31 -6.66 20.15
CA LYS A 143 -6.70 -6.21 20.34
C LYS A 143 -7.47 -6.24 19.02
N ASP A 144 -8.75 -5.89 19.10
CA ASP A 144 -9.61 -5.69 17.95
C ASP A 144 -9.55 -4.25 17.42
N VAL A 145 -9.82 -4.09 16.13
CA VAL A 145 -9.99 -2.81 15.45
C VAL A 145 -11.40 -2.31 15.71
N THR A 146 -11.51 -1.16 16.39
CA THR A 146 -12.79 -0.49 16.66
C THR A 146 -13.37 0.12 15.39
N ASP A 147 -14.67 0.39 15.36
CA ASP A 147 -15.31 1.06 14.21
C ASP A 147 -14.73 2.45 13.95
N GLU A 148 -14.41 3.19 15.01
CA GLU A 148 -13.75 4.49 14.90
C GLU A 148 -12.35 4.39 14.26
N MET A 149 -11.56 3.37 14.64
CA MET A 149 -10.24 3.14 14.05
C MET A 149 -10.36 2.75 12.59
N LEU A 150 -11.34 1.90 12.25
CA LEU A 150 -11.60 1.49 10.88
C LEU A 150 -12.06 2.68 10.02
N ALA A 151 -12.94 3.53 10.54
CA ALA A 151 -13.40 4.74 9.88
C ALA A 151 -12.25 5.73 9.65
N TRP A 152 -11.41 5.96 10.68
CA TRP A 152 -10.20 6.79 10.56
C TRP A 152 -9.24 6.26 9.49
N LYS A 153 -8.97 4.95 9.50
CA LYS A 153 -8.12 4.31 8.48
C LYS A 153 -8.71 4.48 7.09
N SER A 154 -10.02 4.27 6.95
CA SER A 154 -10.72 4.36 5.66
C SER A 154 -10.67 5.77 5.10
N ALA A 155 -10.81 6.80 5.94
CA ALA A 155 -10.61 8.20 5.56
C ALA A 155 -9.17 8.47 5.09
N GLY A 156 -8.18 7.88 5.76
CA GLY A 156 -6.77 7.92 5.32
C GLY A 156 -6.55 7.24 3.96
N THR A 157 -7.15 6.07 3.73
CA THR A 157 -7.10 5.40 2.42
C THR A 157 -7.80 6.21 1.33
N ALA A 158 -8.91 6.89 1.63
CA ALA A 158 -9.59 7.75 0.66
C ALA A 158 -8.68 8.87 0.12
N LEU A 159 -7.75 9.40 0.92
CA LEU A 159 -6.75 10.36 0.44
C LEU A 159 -5.88 9.74 -0.67
N TYR A 160 -5.44 8.50 -0.49
CA TYR A 160 -4.66 7.77 -1.50
C TYR A 160 -5.48 7.35 -2.71
N GLN A 161 -6.80 7.20 -2.60
CA GLN A 161 -7.68 6.91 -3.75
C GLN A 161 -7.88 8.15 -4.64
N HIS A 162 -7.85 9.35 -4.06
CA HIS A 162 -7.90 10.61 -4.82
C HIS A 162 -6.54 10.99 -5.43
N LEU A 163 -5.44 10.54 -4.81
CA LEU A 163 -4.09 10.92 -5.17
C LEU A 163 -3.71 10.59 -6.63
N PRO A 164 -4.06 9.42 -7.22
CA PRO A 164 -3.80 9.12 -8.63
C PRO A 164 -4.31 10.20 -9.59
N GLY A 165 -5.55 10.66 -9.40
CA GLY A 165 -6.15 11.71 -10.22
C GLY A 165 -5.41 13.04 -10.09
N ALA A 166 -5.10 13.44 -8.86
CA ALA A 166 -4.33 14.66 -8.58
C ALA A 166 -2.93 14.60 -9.22
N LEU A 167 -2.20 13.49 -9.05
CA LEU A 167 -0.86 13.33 -9.61
C LEU A 167 -0.86 13.33 -11.14
N ARG A 168 -1.81 12.67 -11.80
CA ARG A 168 -1.96 12.75 -13.26
C ARG A 168 -2.21 14.18 -13.74
N ALA A 169 -2.94 14.99 -12.96
CA ALA A 169 -3.30 16.34 -13.34
C ALA A 169 -2.19 17.37 -13.06
N SER A 170 -1.41 17.20 -11.99
CA SER A 170 -0.52 18.27 -11.49
C SER A 170 0.93 17.87 -11.25
N LEU A 171 1.30 16.59 -11.29
CA LEU A 171 2.69 16.18 -11.07
C LEU A 171 3.53 16.50 -12.31
N VAL A 172 4.48 17.42 -12.17
CA VAL A 172 5.43 17.79 -13.22
C VAL A 172 6.86 17.67 -12.69
N ALA A 173 7.76 17.17 -13.54
CA ALA A 173 9.18 17.25 -13.25
C ALA A 173 9.60 18.73 -13.26
N THR A 174 10.30 19.18 -12.22
CA THR A 174 10.73 20.57 -12.08
C THR A 174 12.15 20.64 -11.54
N GLU A 175 12.85 21.71 -11.88
CA GLU A 175 14.07 22.10 -11.20
C GLU A 175 13.74 22.66 -9.80
N PRO A 176 14.64 22.49 -8.82
CA PRO A 176 14.44 23.04 -7.49
C PRO A 176 14.59 24.57 -7.50
N LEU A 177 13.69 25.26 -6.79
CA LEU A 177 13.84 26.69 -6.50
C LEU A 177 15.07 26.91 -5.61
N ARG A 178 15.82 27.98 -5.87
CA ARG A 178 17.01 28.35 -5.07
C ARG A 178 16.70 29.27 -3.89
N GLU A 179 15.52 29.89 -3.91
CA GLU A 179 15.01 30.78 -2.87
C GLU A 179 13.55 30.44 -2.56
N ARG A 180 13.10 30.79 -1.34
CA ARG A 180 11.72 30.55 -0.91
C ARG A 180 10.80 31.68 -1.40
N PRO A 181 9.76 31.40 -2.21
CA PRO A 181 8.81 32.43 -2.63
C PRO A 181 7.98 32.96 -1.46
N ALA A 182 7.65 34.26 -1.49
CA ALA A 182 6.82 34.90 -0.48
C ALA A 182 5.35 34.42 -0.52
N ASP A 183 4.88 33.98 -1.68
CA ASP A 183 3.51 33.55 -1.99
C ASP A 183 3.34 32.02 -1.96
N ARG A 184 4.26 31.29 -1.32
CA ARG A 184 4.19 29.83 -1.25
C ARG A 184 2.85 29.36 -0.61
N PRO A 185 2.09 28.46 -1.26
CA PRO A 185 0.85 27.96 -0.69
C PRO A 185 1.06 27.28 0.67
N SER A 186 0.14 27.55 1.61
CA SER A 186 0.12 26.87 2.90
C SER A 186 -0.38 25.43 2.75
N PRO A 187 0.20 24.45 3.46
CA PRO A 187 -0.36 23.11 3.52
C PRO A 187 -1.78 23.15 4.11
N SER A 188 -2.74 22.49 3.46
CA SER A 188 -4.07 22.24 4.01
C SER A 188 -4.23 20.75 4.29
N GLY A 189 -4.62 20.36 5.49
CA GLY A 189 -4.90 18.97 5.85
C GLY A 189 -6.02 18.87 6.88
N ALA A 190 -7.05 18.09 6.57
CA ALA A 190 -8.20 17.89 7.46
C ALA A 190 -8.07 16.62 8.34
N LEU A 191 -7.30 15.62 7.90
CA LEU A 191 -7.14 14.36 8.64
C LEU A 191 -6.08 14.49 9.73
N ARG A 192 -6.44 14.13 10.96
CA ARG A 192 -5.55 14.14 12.12
C ARG A 192 -4.99 12.74 12.42
N PRO A 193 -3.80 12.61 13.02
CA PRO A 193 -3.28 11.34 13.50
C PRO A 193 -4.24 10.63 14.46
N TRP A 194 -4.30 9.30 14.43
CA TRP A 194 -5.21 8.51 15.29
C TRP A 194 -5.06 8.79 16.79
N LYS A 195 -3.83 9.08 17.24
CA LYS A 195 -3.60 9.42 18.66
C LYS A 195 -4.33 10.70 19.07
N ASP A 196 -4.45 11.65 18.16
CA ASP A 196 -5.01 12.99 18.39
C ASP A 196 -6.53 13.04 18.18
N THR A 197 -7.13 11.93 17.71
CA THR A 197 -8.58 11.78 17.57
C THR A 197 -9.24 11.14 18.79
N ARG A 198 -8.45 10.62 19.73
CA ARG A 198 -8.96 10.05 20.98
C ARG A 198 -8.94 11.12 22.08
N PRO A 199 -9.94 11.16 22.98
CA PRO A 199 -9.79 11.85 24.26
C PRO A 199 -8.53 11.32 24.97
N GLU A 200 -7.78 12.19 25.65
CA GLU A 200 -6.65 11.74 26.47
C GLU A 200 -7.15 10.71 27.49
N ASP A 201 -6.57 9.51 27.47
CA ASP A 201 -6.81 8.43 28.43
C ASP A 201 -6.13 8.76 29.77
#